data_AF-A0A1L9V8M8-F1
#
_entry.id   AF-A0A1L9V8M8-F1
#
_cell.length_a   1.000
_cell.length_b   1.000
_cell.length_c   1.000
_cell.angle_alpha   90.00
_cell.angle_beta   90.00
_cell.angle_gamma   90.00
#
_symmetry.space_group_name_H-M   'P 1'
#
loop_
_entity.id
_entity.type
_entity.pdbx_description
1 polymer ?
#
loop_
_entity_poly.entity_id
_entity_poly.type
_entity_poly.pdbx_seq_one_letter_code
_entity_poly.pdbx_strand_id
1 'polypeptide(L)'
;MNQLRQLQSDRDQDREELRSVREELCGVREQNLTTIDFFIVRASTLDEWAEDRDPIWDDDRNDSVHGGRLRTDVKTALYYEPMEPERVSRWKSLFNHYYGMPFSSIVEIIGTLPDTVVEVMNRRASVQRMKVWQKGYNQGRRSTILRLADKYIQRFSEQGTSGLADESVKCDFRMLENTWERGWWAAAQEKQGS
;
A
#
# COMPACT_ATOMS: atom_id res chain seq x y z
N MET A 1 28.87 24.43 -12.81
CA MET A 1 27.39 24.27 -12.76
C MET A 1 26.84 23.14 -13.63
N ASN A 2 27.49 22.69 -14.72
CA ASN A 2 26.95 21.63 -15.58
C ASN A 2 27.00 20.21 -14.99
N GLN A 3 28.04 19.83 -14.26
CA GLN A 3 28.17 18.47 -13.72
C GLN A 3 27.09 18.13 -12.68
N LEU A 4 26.64 19.10 -11.89
CA LEU A 4 25.61 18.87 -10.87
C LEU A 4 24.22 18.63 -11.48
N ARG A 5 23.93 19.26 -12.62
CA ARG A 5 22.68 19.05 -13.37
C ARG A 5 22.68 17.70 -14.08
N GLN A 6 23.83 17.28 -14.62
CA GLN A 6 23.98 15.96 -15.25
C GLN A 6 23.70 14.84 -14.24
N LEU A 7 24.32 14.91 -13.05
CA LEU A 7 24.14 13.92 -11.98
C LEU A 7 22.70 13.87 -11.41
N GLN A 8 21.95 14.98 -11.47
CA GLN A 8 20.53 14.98 -11.09
C GLN A 8 19.68 14.32 -12.17
N SER A 9 19.94 14.63 -13.45
CA SER A 9 19.27 14.00 -14.60
C SER A 9 19.46 12.49 -14.62
N ASP A 10 20.68 12.02 -14.39
CA ASP A 10 21.02 10.59 -14.41
C ASP A 10 20.29 9.85 -13.27
N ARG A 11 20.22 10.46 -12.07
CA ARG A 11 19.49 9.90 -10.92
C ARG A 11 17.98 9.83 -11.13
N ASP A 12 17.40 10.84 -11.77
CA ASP A 12 15.97 10.84 -12.06
C ASP A 12 15.61 9.79 -13.13
N GLN A 13 16.50 9.58 -14.10
CA GLN A 13 16.37 8.55 -15.13
C GLN A 13 16.48 7.13 -14.54
N ASP A 14 17.48 6.86 -13.71
CA ASP A 14 17.64 5.57 -13.02
C ASP A 14 16.43 5.24 -12.13
N ARG A 15 15.84 6.26 -11.51
CA ARG A 15 14.67 6.11 -10.65
C ARG A 15 13.41 5.75 -11.45
N GLU A 16 13.23 6.34 -12.62
CA GLU A 16 12.11 6.03 -13.50
C GLU A 16 12.24 4.63 -14.12
N GLU A 17 13.46 4.23 -14.50
CA GLU A 17 13.74 2.86 -14.96
C GLU A 17 13.45 1.83 -13.86
N LEU A 18 13.89 2.07 -12.62
CA LEU A 18 13.60 1.17 -11.49
C LEU A 18 12.11 1.09 -11.16
N ARG A 19 11.37 2.21 -11.30
CA ARG A 19 9.92 2.22 -11.17
C ARG A 19 9.27 1.36 -12.24
N SER A 20 9.66 1.54 -13.50
CA SER A 20 9.18 0.77 -14.65
C SER A 20 9.44 -0.73 -14.49
N VAL A 21 10.68 -1.12 -14.16
CA VAL A 21 11.06 -2.53 -13.93
C VAL A 21 10.28 -3.14 -12.76
N ARG A 22 10.03 -2.37 -11.70
CA ARG A 22 9.21 -2.82 -10.57
C ARG A 22 7.75 -3.03 -10.98
N GLU A 23 7.19 -2.13 -11.79
CA GLU A 23 5.83 -2.25 -12.32
C GLU A 23 5.71 -3.48 -13.25
N GLU A 24 6.71 -3.72 -14.11
CA GLU A 24 6.79 -4.93 -14.96
C GLU A 24 6.91 -6.21 -14.13
N LEU A 25 7.78 -6.25 -13.11
CA LEU A 25 7.94 -7.42 -12.24
C LEU A 25 6.67 -7.72 -11.42
N CYS A 26 5.96 -6.68 -10.97
CA CYS A 26 4.63 -6.84 -10.36
C CYS A 26 3.63 -7.44 -11.36
N GLY A 27 3.60 -6.93 -12.60
CA GLY A 27 2.72 -7.42 -13.67
C GLY A 27 2.97 -8.87 -14.06
N VAL A 28 4.24 -9.27 -14.24
CA VAL A 28 4.63 -10.65 -14.63
C VAL A 28 4.30 -11.66 -13.52
N ARG A 29 4.44 -11.27 -12.24
CA ARG A 29 4.09 -12.16 -11.13
C ARG A 29 2.58 -12.33 -10.98
N GLU A 30 1.80 -11.29 -11.27
CA GLU A 30 0.33 -11.34 -11.28
C GLU A 30 -0.22 -12.18 -12.45
N GLN A 31 0.51 -12.28 -13.56
CA GLN A 31 0.15 -13.12 -14.72
C GLN A 31 0.41 -14.63 -14.52
N ASN A 32 1.29 -15.00 -13.59
CA ASN A 32 1.74 -16.39 -13.39
C ASN A 32 1.01 -17.15 -12.26
N LEU A 33 0.15 -16.48 -11.49
CA LEU A 33 -0.69 -17.12 -10.48
C LEU A 33 -2.11 -17.26 -11.05
N THR A 34 -2.76 -18.41 -10.83
CA THR A 34 -4.19 -18.49 -11.12
C THR A 34 -4.94 -17.54 -10.19
N THR A 35 -6.11 -17.03 -10.60
CA THR A 35 -6.95 -16.17 -9.76
C THR A 35 -7.21 -16.79 -8.36
N ILE A 36 -7.24 -18.13 -8.28
CA ILE A 36 -7.44 -18.89 -7.05
C ILE A 36 -6.20 -18.83 -6.15
N ASP A 37 -5.00 -19.08 -6.70
CA ASP A 37 -3.75 -19.01 -5.93
C ASP A 37 -3.55 -17.63 -5.32
N PHE A 38 -3.97 -16.59 -6.05
CA PHE A 38 -3.90 -15.22 -5.57
C PHE A 38 -4.82 -14.97 -4.38
N PHE A 39 -6.04 -15.52 -4.39
CA PHE A 39 -6.96 -15.42 -3.24
C PHE A 39 -6.47 -16.20 -2.04
N ILE A 40 -5.83 -17.36 -2.22
CA ILE A 40 -5.24 -18.13 -1.11
C ILE A 40 -4.15 -17.32 -0.41
N VAL A 41 -3.24 -16.72 -1.19
CA VAL A 41 -2.18 -15.85 -0.66
C VAL A 41 -2.77 -14.66 0.10
N ARG A 42 -3.78 -13.99 -0.48
CA ARG A 42 -4.42 -12.84 0.18
C ARG A 42 -5.20 -13.21 1.43
N ALA A 43 -5.91 -14.34 1.42
CA ALA A 43 -6.61 -14.84 2.59
C ALA A 43 -5.64 -15.09 3.75
N SER A 44 -4.46 -15.61 3.44
CA SER A 44 -3.39 -15.82 4.43
C SER A 44 -2.87 -14.50 4.99
N THR A 45 -2.64 -13.49 4.13
CA THR A 45 -2.26 -12.14 4.59
C THR A 45 -3.35 -11.50 5.47
N LEU A 46 -4.64 -11.66 5.13
CA LEU A 46 -5.74 -11.10 5.92
C LEU A 46 -5.92 -11.81 7.27
N ASP A 47 -5.61 -13.11 7.35
CA ASP A 47 -5.54 -13.82 8.64
C ASP A 47 -4.41 -13.28 9.50
N GLU A 48 -3.22 -13.05 8.93
CA GLU A 48 -2.11 -12.47 9.68
C GLU A 48 -2.46 -11.09 10.25
N TRP A 49 -3.27 -10.29 9.54
CA TRP A 49 -3.79 -9.02 10.04
C TRP A 49 -4.77 -9.23 11.20
N ALA A 50 -5.63 -10.25 11.11
CA ALA A 50 -6.66 -10.52 12.11
C ALA A 50 -6.13 -11.11 13.41
N GLU A 51 -5.03 -11.84 13.33
CA GLU A 51 -4.42 -12.48 14.49
C GLU A 51 -3.39 -11.59 15.18
N ASP A 52 -3.16 -10.36 14.68
CA ASP A 52 -2.11 -9.44 15.10
C ASP A 52 -0.74 -10.14 15.24
N ARG A 53 -0.51 -11.18 14.43
CA ARG A 53 0.77 -11.89 14.44
C ARG A 53 1.83 -10.88 14.03
N ASP A 54 2.99 -10.89 14.68
CA ASP A 54 4.09 -10.05 14.20
C ASP A 54 4.38 -10.36 12.73
N PRO A 55 4.75 -9.36 11.91
CA PRO A 55 5.20 -9.61 10.54
C PRO A 55 6.31 -10.66 10.61
N ILE A 56 6.12 -11.81 9.94
CA ILE A 56 7.04 -12.96 10.04
C ILE A 56 8.48 -12.45 9.88
N TRP A 57 9.25 -12.53 10.95
CA TRP A 57 10.52 -11.81 11.11
C TRP A 57 11.64 -12.29 10.17
N ASP A 58 11.46 -13.43 9.49
CA ASP A 58 12.56 -14.18 8.87
C ASP A 58 12.59 -14.23 7.33
N ASP A 59 11.67 -13.60 6.60
CA ASP A 59 11.78 -13.61 5.14
C ASP A 59 11.53 -12.25 4.47
N ASP A 60 12.63 -11.59 4.09
CA ASP A 60 12.68 -10.38 3.27
C ASP A 60 11.96 -10.54 1.91
N ARG A 61 11.67 -11.79 1.48
CA ARG A 61 10.92 -12.08 0.24
C ARG A 61 9.43 -11.73 0.34
N ASN A 62 8.93 -11.45 1.54
CA ASN A 62 7.50 -11.37 1.82
C ASN A 62 6.93 -9.93 1.83
N ASP A 63 7.78 -8.90 1.80
CA ASP A 63 7.34 -7.49 1.79
C ASP A 63 6.42 -7.16 0.58
N SER A 64 6.65 -7.81 -0.57
CA SER A 64 5.83 -7.63 -1.79
C SER A 64 4.42 -8.24 -1.70
N VAL A 65 4.24 -9.19 -0.78
CA VAL A 65 2.98 -9.91 -0.55
C VAL A 65 2.19 -9.26 0.58
N HIS A 66 2.86 -8.70 1.59
CA HIS A 66 2.21 -8.15 2.79
C HIS A 66 1.70 -6.71 2.68
N GLY A 67 1.94 -6.07 1.53
CA GLY A 67 1.35 -4.77 1.22
C GLY A 67 -0.18 -4.81 1.12
N GLY A 68 -0.79 -3.63 1.22
CA GLY A 68 -2.22 -3.47 0.98
C GLY A 68 -2.57 -3.68 -0.49
N ARG A 69 -3.60 -4.49 -0.78
CA ARG A 69 -4.13 -4.72 -2.13
C ARG A 69 -5.66 -4.60 -2.12
N LEU A 70 -6.18 -3.42 -1.83
CA LEU A 70 -7.58 -3.13 -1.53
C LEU A 70 -8.58 -3.85 -2.44
N ARG A 71 -8.46 -3.68 -3.76
CA ARG A 71 -9.37 -4.31 -4.73
C ARG A 71 -9.35 -5.84 -4.63
N THR A 72 -8.17 -6.43 -4.45
CA THR A 72 -8.03 -7.87 -4.31
C THR A 72 -8.49 -8.35 -2.95
N ASP A 73 -8.23 -7.62 -1.88
CA ASP A 73 -8.65 -7.98 -0.53
C ASP A 73 -10.17 -7.96 -0.40
N VAL A 74 -10.84 -7.00 -1.04
CA VAL A 74 -12.29 -7.01 -1.19
C VAL A 74 -12.76 -8.25 -1.95
N LYS A 75 -12.18 -8.55 -3.11
CA LYS A 75 -12.54 -9.75 -3.88
C LYS A 75 -12.30 -11.04 -3.10
N THR A 76 -11.23 -11.11 -2.33
CA THR A 76 -10.87 -12.26 -1.50
C THR A 76 -11.90 -12.45 -0.39
N ALA A 77 -12.24 -11.39 0.33
CA ALA A 77 -13.30 -11.44 1.34
C ALA A 77 -14.63 -11.91 0.75
N LEU A 78 -15.06 -11.34 -0.38
CA LEU A 78 -16.30 -11.73 -1.06
C LEU A 78 -16.27 -13.18 -1.58
N TYR A 79 -15.11 -13.67 -2.02
CA TYR A 79 -14.92 -15.04 -2.46
C TYR A 79 -15.07 -16.04 -1.31
N TYR A 80 -14.47 -15.75 -0.14
CA TYR A 80 -14.51 -16.64 1.03
C TYR A 80 -15.80 -16.52 1.85
N GLU A 81 -16.55 -15.42 1.76
CA GLU A 81 -17.75 -15.17 2.59
C GLU A 81 -18.75 -16.33 2.64
N PRO A 82 -19.13 -16.98 1.51
CA PRO A 82 -20.13 -18.06 1.54
C PRO A 82 -19.61 -19.33 2.22
N MET A 83 -18.29 -19.51 2.30
CA MET A 83 -17.64 -20.72 2.81
C MET A 83 -17.18 -20.55 4.26
N GLU A 84 -16.72 -19.35 4.63
CA GLU A 84 -16.08 -19.08 5.93
C GLU A 84 -16.51 -17.72 6.52
N PRO A 85 -17.80 -17.49 6.79
CA PRO A 85 -18.33 -16.17 7.16
C PRO A 85 -17.72 -15.60 8.45
N GLU A 86 -17.40 -16.44 9.43
CA GLU A 86 -16.76 -15.98 10.67
C GLU A 86 -15.33 -15.47 10.46
N ARG A 87 -14.56 -16.14 9.58
CA ARG A 87 -13.21 -15.72 9.20
C ARG A 87 -13.26 -14.39 8.47
N VAL A 88 -14.16 -14.26 7.50
CA VAL A 88 -14.30 -13.01 6.75
C VAL A 88 -14.82 -11.86 7.62
N SER A 89 -15.71 -12.13 8.58
CA SER A 89 -16.17 -11.11 9.54
C SER A 89 -15.00 -10.47 10.30
N ARG A 90 -14.01 -11.28 10.73
CA ARG A 90 -12.77 -10.76 11.32
C ARG A 90 -12.00 -9.87 10.35
N TRP A 91 -11.80 -10.30 9.11
CA TRP A 91 -11.13 -9.48 8.11
C TRP A 91 -11.83 -8.14 7.87
N LYS A 92 -13.15 -8.16 7.66
CA LYS A 92 -13.97 -6.96 7.42
C LYS A 92 -13.82 -5.91 8.52
N SER A 93 -13.70 -6.34 9.78
CA SER A 93 -13.53 -5.45 10.93
C SER A 93 -12.23 -4.63 10.88
N LEU A 94 -11.22 -5.11 10.15
CA LEU A 94 -9.89 -4.51 10.06
C LEU A 94 -9.76 -3.51 8.91
N PHE A 95 -10.71 -3.47 7.97
CA PHE A 95 -10.63 -2.59 6.80
C PHE A 95 -10.53 -1.12 7.19
N ASN A 96 -11.29 -0.70 8.21
CA ASN A 96 -11.18 0.68 8.69
C ASN A 96 -9.79 0.96 9.29
N HIS A 97 -9.24 -0.01 10.02
CA HIS A 97 -7.91 0.12 10.61
C HIS A 97 -6.81 0.24 9.55
N TYR A 98 -6.78 -0.63 8.54
CA TYR A 98 -5.70 -0.67 7.53
C TYR A 98 -5.94 0.26 6.34
N TYR A 99 -7.16 0.35 5.85
CA TYR A 99 -7.51 1.14 4.66
C TYR A 99 -8.14 2.49 4.95
N GLY A 100 -8.53 2.77 6.19
CA GLY A 100 -9.10 4.06 6.58
C GLY A 100 -10.58 4.21 6.24
N MET A 101 -11.24 3.14 5.77
CA MET A 101 -12.67 3.11 5.52
C MET A 101 -13.27 1.74 5.89
N PRO A 102 -14.52 1.68 6.36
CA PRO A 102 -15.22 0.41 6.60
C PRO A 102 -15.37 -0.43 5.33
N PHE A 103 -15.35 -1.76 5.47
CA PHE A 103 -15.52 -2.69 4.35
C PHE A 103 -16.82 -2.45 3.59
N SER A 104 -17.94 -2.23 4.30
CA SER A 104 -19.25 -1.97 3.68
C SER A 104 -19.21 -0.75 2.76
N SER A 105 -18.65 0.36 3.24
CA SER A 105 -18.49 1.58 2.45
C SER A 105 -17.60 1.37 1.23
N ILE A 106 -16.51 0.60 1.36
CA ILE A 106 -15.61 0.31 0.25
C ILE A 106 -16.31 -0.54 -0.81
N VAL A 107 -17.01 -1.61 -0.44
CA VAL A 107 -17.68 -2.52 -1.38
C VAL A 107 -18.67 -1.79 -2.27
N GLU A 108 -19.39 -0.82 -1.73
CA GLU A 108 -20.37 -0.01 -2.48
C GLU A 108 -19.74 0.80 -3.61
N ILE A 109 -18.48 1.21 -3.47
CA ILE A 109 -17.80 2.14 -4.39
C ILE A 109 -16.53 1.58 -5.03
N ILE A 110 -16.13 0.33 -4.72
CA ILE A 110 -14.82 -0.22 -5.13
C ILE A 110 -14.61 -0.20 -6.66
N GLY A 111 -15.69 -0.35 -7.43
CA GLY A 111 -15.66 -0.33 -8.89
C GLY A 111 -15.51 1.07 -9.50
N THR A 112 -15.79 2.13 -8.75
CA THR A 112 -15.73 3.53 -9.20
C THR A 112 -14.69 4.35 -8.44
N LEU A 113 -13.99 3.75 -7.47
CA LEU A 113 -12.90 4.37 -6.73
C LEU A 113 -11.78 4.83 -7.68
N PRO A 114 -11.40 6.12 -7.64
CA PRO A 114 -10.24 6.62 -8.37
C PRO A 114 -8.97 5.85 -8.00
N ASP A 115 -8.13 5.55 -8.99
CA ASP A 115 -6.90 4.77 -8.75
C ASP A 115 -5.96 5.44 -7.74
N THR A 116 -5.92 6.78 -7.70
CA THR A 116 -5.16 7.54 -6.71
C THR A 116 -5.63 7.29 -5.28
N VAL A 117 -6.95 7.17 -5.06
CA VAL A 117 -7.51 6.85 -3.74
C VAL A 117 -7.14 5.41 -3.36
N VAL A 118 -7.28 4.47 -4.30
CA VAL A 118 -6.89 3.07 -4.11
C VAL A 118 -5.40 2.99 -3.74
N GLU A 119 -4.55 3.76 -4.42
CA GLU A 119 -3.12 3.81 -4.16
C GLU A 119 -2.80 4.36 -2.76
N VAL A 120 -3.44 5.46 -2.34
CA VAL A 120 -3.26 6.00 -0.98
C VAL A 120 -3.69 4.98 0.07
N MET A 121 -4.83 4.32 -0.11
CA MET A 121 -5.34 3.29 0.79
C MET A 121 -4.39 2.08 0.86
N ASN A 122 -3.83 1.65 -0.28
CA ASN A 122 -2.85 0.57 -0.33
C ASN A 122 -1.54 0.95 0.36
N ARG A 123 -1.02 2.15 0.13
CA ARG A 123 0.20 2.65 0.79
C ARG A 123 -0.02 2.75 2.30
N ARG A 124 -1.18 3.23 2.74
CA ARG A 124 -1.55 3.28 4.16
C ARG A 124 -1.50 1.90 4.82
N ALA A 125 -2.21 0.91 4.27
CA ALA A 125 -2.21 -0.46 4.79
C ALA A 125 -0.80 -1.07 4.80
N SER A 126 -0.04 -0.84 3.72
CA SER A 126 1.36 -1.27 3.60
C SER A 126 2.27 -0.69 4.68
N VAL A 127 2.16 0.61 4.96
CA VAL A 127 2.94 1.29 6.03
C VAL A 127 2.58 0.75 7.41
N GLN A 128 1.33 0.36 7.63
CA GLN A 128 0.93 -0.21 8.90
C GLN A 128 1.49 -1.62 9.12
N ARG A 129 1.58 -2.44 8.07
CA ARG A 129 1.89 -3.86 8.22
C ARG A 129 3.33 -4.26 7.89
N MET A 130 3.94 -3.70 6.85
CA MET A 130 5.19 -4.26 6.34
C MET A 130 6.35 -3.95 7.30
N LYS A 131 7.25 -4.93 7.45
CA LYS A 131 8.39 -4.91 8.38
C LYS A 131 9.27 -3.69 8.18
N VAL A 132 9.55 -3.34 6.92
CA VAL A 132 10.36 -2.18 6.54
C VAL A 132 9.87 -0.87 7.17
N TRP A 133 8.56 -0.72 7.36
CA TRP A 133 7.96 0.48 7.94
C TRP A 133 7.91 0.46 9.47
N GLN A 134 8.06 -0.72 10.08
CA GLN A 134 8.16 -0.86 11.54
C GLN A 134 9.57 -0.57 12.08
N LYS A 135 10.59 -0.56 11.22
CA LYS A 135 11.98 -0.29 11.61
C LYS A 135 12.16 1.14 12.11
N GLY A 136 13.03 1.32 13.12
CA GLY A 136 13.25 2.59 13.81
C GLY A 136 13.55 3.77 12.88
N TYR A 137 14.39 3.58 11.85
CA TYR A 137 14.75 4.63 10.89
C TYR A 137 13.59 5.08 9.99
N ASN A 138 12.48 4.34 9.95
CA ASN A 138 11.28 4.68 9.17
C ASN A 138 10.12 5.21 10.01
N GLN A 139 10.22 5.24 11.35
CA GLN A 139 9.11 5.64 12.23
C GLN A 139 8.56 7.05 11.93
N GLY A 140 9.44 8.02 11.66
CA GLY A 140 9.03 9.38 11.26
C GLY A 140 8.33 9.42 9.90
N ARG A 141 8.82 8.64 8.92
CA ARG A 141 8.21 8.53 7.58
C ARG A 141 6.86 7.83 7.66
N ARG A 142 6.78 6.73 8.40
CA ARG A 142 5.55 5.99 8.71
C ARG A 142 4.48 6.91 9.27
N SER A 143 4.79 7.64 10.33
CA SER A 143 3.84 8.58 10.96
C SER A 143 3.36 9.66 9.99
N THR A 144 4.26 10.17 9.14
CA THR A 144 3.92 11.18 8.12
C THR A 144 3.00 10.61 7.05
N ILE A 145 3.29 9.42 6.53
CA ILE A 145 2.47 8.76 5.49
C ILE A 145 1.08 8.45 6.04
N LEU A 146 0.97 7.89 7.25
CA LEU A 146 -0.33 7.59 7.86
C LEU A 146 -1.17 8.85 8.01
N ARG A 147 -0.61 9.93 8.58
CA ARG A 147 -1.30 11.20 8.75
C ARG A 147 -1.78 11.81 7.41
N LEU A 148 -0.94 11.80 6.38
CA LEU A 148 -1.29 12.33 5.06
C LEU A 148 -2.34 11.47 4.36
N ALA A 149 -2.23 10.14 4.49
CA ALA A 149 -3.19 9.21 3.94
C ALA A 149 -4.55 9.36 4.62
N ASP A 150 -4.60 9.43 5.96
CA ASP A 150 -5.83 9.65 6.73
C ASP A 150 -6.52 10.94 6.29
N LYS A 151 -5.77 12.04 6.16
CA LYS A 151 -6.31 13.32 5.68
C LYS A 151 -6.88 13.21 4.26
N TYR A 152 -6.17 12.53 3.35
CA TYR A 152 -6.61 12.37 1.96
C TYR A 152 -7.88 11.52 1.86
N ILE A 153 -7.91 10.40 2.58
CA ILE A 153 -9.06 9.47 2.63
C ILE A 153 -10.28 10.16 3.27
N GLN A 154 -10.08 10.91 4.35
CA GLN A 154 -11.14 11.69 4.99
C GLN A 154 -11.75 12.70 4.01
N ARG A 155 -10.91 13.47 3.29
CA ARG A 155 -11.40 14.44 2.30
C ARG A 155 -12.20 13.78 1.18
N PHE A 156 -11.74 12.63 0.68
CA PHE A 156 -12.49 11.83 -0.28
C PHE A 156 -13.82 11.32 0.30
N SER A 157 -13.83 10.84 1.53
CA SER A 157 -15.04 10.36 2.21
C SER A 157 -16.10 11.45 2.39
N GLU A 158 -15.70 12.69 2.68
CA GLU A 158 -16.63 13.79 2.95
C GLU A 158 -17.15 14.47 1.68
N GLN A 159 -16.31 14.55 0.63
CA GLN A 159 -16.56 15.42 -0.52
C GLN A 159 -16.43 14.68 -1.86
N GLY A 160 -16.13 13.38 -1.86
CA GLY A 160 -15.85 12.62 -3.06
C GLY A 160 -14.63 13.16 -3.82
N THR A 161 -14.67 13.07 -5.15
CA THR A 161 -13.58 13.52 -6.02
C THR A 161 -13.39 15.03 -6.04
N SER A 162 -14.43 15.83 -5.76
CA SER A 162 -14.31 17.29 -5.71
C SER A 162 -13.43 17.76 -4.56
N GLY A 163 -13.46 17.05 -3.42
CA GLY A 163 -12.57 17.29 -2.28
C GLY A 163 -11.09 17.05 -2.56
N LEU A 164 -10.77 16.33 -3.64
CA LEU A 164 -9.40 16.03 -4.07
C LEU A 164 -8.84 17.08 -5.06
N ALA A 165 -9.68 18.00 -5.56
CA ALA A 165 -9.27 19.02 -6.50
C ALA A 165 -8.47 20.17 -5.85
N ASP A 166 -8.56 20.30 -4.53
CA ASP A 166 -7.86 21.32 -3.73
C ASP A 166 -6.33 21.17 -3.85
N GLU A 167 -5.64 22.25 -4.19
CA GLU A 167 -4.18 22.26 -4.36
C GLU A 167 -3.42 21.86 -3.08
N SER A 168 -3.97 22.16 -1.90
CA SER A 168 -3.40 21.71 -0.63
C SER A 168 -3.43 20.18 -0.50
N VAL A 169 -4.51 19.54 -0.96
CA VAL A 169 -4.67 18.07 -0.95
C VAL A 169 -3.74 17.42 -1.97
N LYS A 170 -3.56 18.04 -3.14
CA LYS A 170 -2.56 17.58 -4.13
C LYS A 170 -1.14 17.71 -3.59
N CYS A 171 -0.84 18.78 -2.84
CA CYS A 171 0.45 18.95 -2.18
C CYS A 171 0.70 17.85 -1.15
N ASP A 172 -0.30 17.55 -0.31
CA ASP A 172 -0.24 16.46 0.66
C ASP A 172 -0.02 15.10 -0.01
N PHE A 173 -0.70 14.84 -1.14
CA PHE A 173 -0.49 13.63 -1.93
C PHE A 173 0.96 13.53 -2.44
N ARG A 174 1.48 14.58 -3.08
CA ARG A 174 2.89 14.61 -3.53
C ARG A 174 3.88 14.42 -2.37
N MET A 175 3.58 14.96 -1.20
CA MET A 175 4.40 14.74 0.00
C MET A 175 4.36 13.29 0.47
N LEU A 176 3.19 12.66 0.43
CA LEU A 176 3.01 11.25 0.74
C LEU A 176 3.85 10.39 -0.20
N GLU A 177 3.77 10.63 -1.50
CA GLU A 177 4.55 9.92 -2.53
C GLU A 177 6.05 10.03 -2.29
N ASN A 178 6.53 11.26 -2.12
CA ASN A 178 7.95 11.51 -1.86
C ASN A 178 8.43 10.84 -0.57
N THR A 179 7.60 10.80 0.46
CA THR A 179 7.94 10.17 1.75
C THR A 179 7.96 8.65 1.63
N TRP A 180 6.98 8.08 0.92
CA TRP A 180 6.90 6.66 0.61
C TRP A 180 8.14 6.18 -0.14
N GLU A 181 8.49 6.86 -1.22
CA GLU A 181 9.65 6.54 -2.04
C GLU A 181 10.95 6.59 -1.23
N ARG A 182 11.15 7.64 -0.44
CA ARG A 182 12.34 7.77 0.43
C ARG A 182 12.46 6.66 1.46
N GLY A 183 11.34 6.13 1.96
CA GLY A 183 11.36 5.03 2.93
C GLY A 183 11.83 3.71 2.29
N TRP A 184 11.47 3.47 1.03
CA TRP A 184 11.97 2.33 0.26
C TRP A 184 13.47 2.45 -0.02
N TRP A 185 13.95 3.62 -0.40
CA TRP A 185 15.38 3.86 -0.61
C TRP A 185 16.22 3.67 0.66
N ALA A 186 15.74 4.16 1.81
CA ALA A 186 16.41 3.95 3.10
C ALA A 186 16.54 2.46 3.43
N ALA A 187 15.51 1.68 3.13
CA ALA A 187 15.53 0.23 3.32
C ALA A 187 16.51 -0.49 2.39
N ALA A 188 16.60 -0.07 1.12
CA ALA A 188 17.54 -0.62 0.17
C ALA A 188 19.01 -0.37 0.60
N GLN A 189 19.31 0.81 1.15
CA GLN A 189 20.65 1.16 1.63
C GLN A 189 21.07 0.34 2.86
N GLU A 190 20.15 0.07 3.80
CA GLU A 190 20.43 -0.78 4.97
C GLU A 190 20.84 -2.21 4.55
N LYS A 191 20.21 -2.75 3.51
CA LYS A 191 20.52 -4.09 2.97
C LYS A 191 21.91 -4.18 2.32
N GLN A 192 22.50 -3.07 1.89
CA GLN A 192 23.84 -3.05 1.29
C GLN A 192 24.96 -2.87 2.32
N GLY A 193 24.62 -2.45 3.55
CA GLY A 193 25.58 -2.18 4.62
C GLY A 193 25.60 -3.22 5.75
N SER A 194 24.79 -4.29 5.64
CA SER A 194 24.74 -5.44 6.58
C SER A 194 25.36 -6.66 5.94
#